data_AF-A0A0G0T1W4-F1
#
_entry.id   AF-A0A0G0T1W4-F1
#
_cell.length_a   1.000
_cell.length_b   1.000
_cell.length_c   1.000
_cell.angle_alpha   90.00
_cell.angle_beta   90.00
_cell.angle_gamma   90.00
#
_symmetry.space_group_name_H-M   'P 1'
#
loop_
_entity.id
_entity.type
_entity.pdbx_description
1 polymer ?
#
loop_
_entity_poly.entity_id
_entity_poly.type
_entity_poly.pdbx_seq_one_letter_code
_entity_poly.pdbx_strand_id
1 'polypeptide(L)' 'MKAGPAQQGQDKSFKVMEGDFKTSSSTLRCKLYVCVEVAIKPEGVAVRDSKNRANGTLFFTHSEWNAFLDGAKKGEFDI' A
#
# COMPACT_ATOMS: atom_id res chain seq x y z
N MET A 1 -24.23 0.55 -7.68
CA MET A 1 -23.19 1.46 -7.17
C MET A 1 -22.10 1.47 -8.24
N LYS A 2 -21.83 2.63 -8.85
CA LYS A 2 -20.88 2.72 -9.98
C LYS A 2 -19.47 2.51 -9.45
N ALA A 3 -18.76 1.52 -9.98
CA ALA A 3 -17.31 1.43 -9.84
C ALA A 3 -16.70 2.77 -10.27
N GLY A 4 -16.02 3.44 -9.34
CA GLY A 4 -15.16 4.57 -9.70
C GLY A 4 -14.08 4.06 -10.67
N PRO A 5 -13.69 4.83 -11.69
CA PRO A 5 -12.68 4.37 -12.61
C PRO A 5 -11.41 4.05 -11.81
N ALA A 6 -10.92 2.81 -11.91
CA ALA A 6 -9.55 2.49 -11.54
C ALA A 6 -8.67 3.38 -12.43
N GLN A 7 -8.13 4.46 -11.84
CA GLN A 7 -7.33 5.41 -12.59
C GLN A 7 -6.02 4.71 -12.98
N GLN A 8 -5.98 4.29 -14.24
CA GLN A 8 -4.78 3.82 -14.93
C GLN A 8 -3.71 4.92 -14.88
N GLY A 9 -2.52 4.52 -14.40
CA GLY A 9 -1.22 4.97 -14.88
C GLY A 9 -1.01 6.47 -15.07
N GLN A 10 -0.57 7.14 -14.02
CA GLN A 10 0.27 8.33 -14.15
C GLN A 10 1.44 8.16 -13.17
N ASP A 11 2.62 8.67 -13.53
CA ASP A 11 3.92 8.55 -12.86
C ASP A 11 3.89 9.10 -11.42
N LYS A 12 3.17 8.41 -10.52
CA LYS A 12 3.09 8.74 -9.11
C LYS A 12 4.30 8.08 -8.47
N SER A 13 5.33 8.87 -8.26
CA SER A 13 6.44 8.50 -7.41
C SER A 13 6.78 9.69 -6.52
N PHE A 14 7.11 9.40 -5.27
CA PHE A 14 7.58 10.41 -4.33
C PHE A 14 8.71 9.82 -3.49
N LYS A 15 9.51 10.69 -2.87
CA LYS A 15 10.68 10.26 -2.12
C LYS A 15 10.25 9.51 -0.86
N VAL A 16 10.59 8.22 -0.81
CA VAL A 16 10.45 7.35 0.37
C VAL A 16 11.79 6.73 0.72
N MET A 17 12.10 6.68 2.00
CA MET A 17 13.33 6.05 2.52
C MET A 17 12.99 4.71 3.17
N GLU A 18 13.98 3.81 3.28
CA GLU A 18 13.78 2.50 3.92
C GLU A 18 13.17 2.58 5.33
N GLY A 19 13.55 3.60 6.12
CA GLY A 19 13.02 3.80 7.48
C GLY A 19 11.56 4.25 7.55
N ASP A 20 11.00 4.73 6.44
CA ASP A 20 9.60 5.16 6.35
C ASP A 20 8.64 3.96 6.30
N PHE A 21 9.07 2.82 5.75
CA PHE A 21 8.25 1.63 5.63
C PHE A 21 8.02 0.96 6.99
N LYS A 22 6.75 0.66 7.27
CA LYS A 22 6.30 -0.05 8.47
C LYS A 22 5.62 -1.36 8.09
N THR A 23 5.94 -2.40 8.84
CA THR A 23 5.22 -3.69 8.84
C THR A 23 4.36 -3.78 10.10
N SER A 24 3.38 -4.67 10.12
CA SER A 24 2.52 -4.87 11.28
C SER A 24 3.33 -5.25 12.53
N SER A 25 3.11 -4.56 13.64
CA SER A 25 3.82 -4.84 14.91
C SER A 25 3.51 -6.23 15.46
N SER A 26 2.29 -6.72 15.23
CA SER A 26 1.84 -8.06 15.62
C SER A 26 2.62 -9.16 14.91
N THR A 27 3.00 -8.95 13.66
CA THR A 27 3.76 -9.94 12.86
C THR A 27 5.27 -9.69 12.92
N LEU A 28 5.72 -8.48 13.26
CA LEU A 28 7.13 -8.19 13.57
C LEU A 28 7.66 -9.00 14.75
N ARG A 29 6.81 -9.33 15.74
CA ARG A 29 7.17 -10.23 16.86
C ARG A 29 7.39 -11.68 16.44
N CYS A 30 6.88 -12.08 15.27
CA CYS A 30 7.02 -13.41 14.69
C CYS A 30 7.42 -13.26 13.21
N LYS A 31 8.67 -12.81 12.98
CA LYS A 31 9.37 -12.44 11.71
C LYS A 31 9.10 -13.29 10.45
N LEU A 32 8.31 -14.34 10.50
CA LEU A 32 8.20 -15.38 9.49
C LEU A 32 7.22 -15.04 8.34
N TYR A 33 6.26 -14.12 8.53
CA TYR A 33 5.16 -13.95 7.56
C TYR A 33 4.73 -12.50 7.26
N VAL A 34 5.63 -11.52 7.36
CA VAL A 34 5.35 -10.18 6.80
C VAL A 34 5.75 -10.16 5.32
N CYS A 35 4.79 -9.97 4.42
CA CYS A 35 5.01 -9.87 2.97
C CYS A 35 4.76 -8.46 2.42
N VAL A 36 4.21 -7.54 3.22
CA VAL A 36 3.85 -6.19 2.78
C VAL A 36 4.36 -5.17 3.79
N GLU A 37 4.97 -4.10 3.29
CA GLU A 37 5.33 -2.91 4.07
C GLU A 37 4.64 -1.67 3.48
N VAL A 38 4.24 -0.73 4.34
CA VAL A 38 3.55 0.49 3.95
C VAL A 38 4.28 1.71 4.51
N ALA A 39 4.46 2.75 3.69
CA ALA A 39 4.93 4.06 4.11
C ALA A 39 3.85 5.11 3.81
N ILE A 40 3.39 5.82 4.84
CA ILE A 40 2.45 6.93 4.71
C ILE A 40 3.26 8.23 4.78
N LYS A 41 3.18 9.05 3.74
CA LYS A 41 3.89 10.32 3.60
C LYS A 41 2.88 11.44 3.28
N PRO A 42 3.23 12.72 3.47
CA PRO A 42 2.35 13.83 3.08
C PRO A 42 1.90 13.79 1.60
N GLU A 43 2.74 13.24 0.72
CA GLU A 43 2.49 13.12 -0.72
C GLU A 43 1.54 11.97 -1.07
N GLY A 44 1.47 10.93 -0.23
CA GLY A 44 0.66 9.74 -0.50
C GLY A 44 1.10 8.50 0.29
N VAL A 45 0.67 7.34 -0.20
CA VAL A 45 0.95 6.04 0.40
C VAL A 45 1.77 5.19 -0.54
N ALA A 46 2.87 4.64 -0.04
CA ALA A 46 3.74 3.73 -0.77
C ALA A 46 3.61 2.31 -0.19
N VAL A 47 3.43 1.32 -1.05
CA VAL A 47 3.25 -0.09 -0.68
C VAL A 47 4.25 -0.94 -1.45
N ARG A 48 4.91 -1.87 -0.78
CA ARG A 48 5.86 -2.79 -1.42
C ARG A 48 5.88 -4.16 -0.78
N ASP A 49 6.47 -5.11 -1.50
CA ASP A 49 6.78 -6.44 -0.99
C ASP A 49 8.05 -6.38 -0.11
N SER A 50 7.91 -6.79 1.15
CA SER A 50 9.02 -6.82 2.13
C SER A 50 10.11 -7.82 1.75
N LYS A 51 9.75 -8.91 1.05
CA LYS A 51 10.61 -10.00 0.60
C LYS A 51 11.25 -9.69 -0.75
N ASN A 52 10.58 -8.89 -1.57
CA ASN A 52 11.03 -8.52 -2.91
C ASN A 52 11.12 -7.00 -3.08
N ARG A 53 11.91 -6.33 -2.22
CA ARG A 53 12.06 -4.87 -2.22
C ARG A 53 12.55 -4.29 -3.55
N ALA A 54 13.30 -5.09 -4.32
CA ALA A 54 13.82 -4.70 -5.63
C ALA A 54 12.76 -4.69 -6.74
N ASN A 55 11.60 -5.32 -6.53
CA ASN A 55 10.53 -5.39 -7.54
C ASN A 55 9.72 -4.08 -7.66
N GLY A 56 10.11 -3.04 -6.92
CA GLY A 56 9.53 -1.72 -6.99
C GLY A 56 8.53 -1.45 -5.87
N THR A 57 7.94 -0.26 -5.94
CA THR A 57 7.00 0.27 -4.95
C THR A 57 5.79 0.81 -5.68
N LEU A 58 4.61 0.45 -5.21
CA LEU A 58 3.34 0.98 -5.68
C LEU A 58 3.03 2.26 -4.90
N PHE A 59 2.62 3.30 -5.59
CA PHE A 59 2.30 4.59 -4.99
C PHE A 59 0.84 4.95 -5.22
N PHE A 60 0.18 5.44 -4.18
CA PHE A 60 -1.22 5.83 -4.16
C PHE A 60 -1.34 7.25 -3.61
N THR A 61 -2.31 8.01 -4.09
CA THR A 61 -2.77 9.21 -3.36
C THR A 61 -3.50 8.79 -2.09
N HIS A 62 -3.65 9.72 -1.13
CA HIS A 62 -4.46 9.49 0.07
C HIS A 62 -5.91 9.12 -0.26
N SER A 63 -6.50 9.73 -1.29
CA SER A 63 -7.87 9.43 -1.70
C SER A 63 -8.01 8.00 -2.23
N GLU A 64 -7.06 7.55 -3.06
CA GLU A 64 -7.05 6.17 -3.59
C GLU A 64 -6.83 5.15 -2.48
N TRP A 65 -5.90 5.42 -1.57
CA TRP A 65 -5.66 4.54 -0.43
C TRP A 65 -6.90 4.42 0.47
N ASN A 66 -7.59 5.53 0.75
CA ASN A 66 -8.82 5.52 1.53
C ASN A 66 -9.96 4.75 0.82
N ALA A 67 -10.11 4.94 -0.50
CA ALA A 67 -11.09 4.19 -1.28
C ALA A 67 -10.78 2.68 -1.28
N PHE A 68 -9.50 2.31 -1.42
CA PHE A 68 -9.05 0.91 -1.30
C PHE A 68 -9.40 0.32 0.07
N LEU A 69 -9.09 1.02 1.17
CA LEU A 69 -9.39 0.55 2.52
C LEU A 69 -10.89 0.40 2.78
N ASP A 70 -11.71 1.29 2.25
CA ASP A 70 -13.17 1.23 2.37
C ASP A 70 -13.73 0.00 1.62
N GLY A 71 -13.32 -0.21 0.36
CA GLY A 71 -13.71 -1.39 -0.41
C GLY A 71 -13.22 -2.70 0.22
N ALA A 72 -11.99 -2.73 0.73
CA ALA A 72 -11.44 -3.89 1.42
C ALA A 72 -12.23 -4.26 2.68
N LYS A 73 -12.63 -3.27 3.49
CA LYS A 73 -13.47 -3.49 4.68
C LYS A 73 -14.87 -3.98 4.34
N LYS A 74 -15.40 -3.59 3.19
CA LYS A 74 -16.71 -4.02 2.67
C LYS A 74 -16.67 -5.39 2.00
N GLY A 75 -15.50 -6.01 1.87
CA GLY A 75 -15.34 -7.28 1.16
C GLY A 75 -15.50 -7.16 -0.35
N GLU A 76 -15.33 -5.96 -0.94
CA GLU A 76 -15.49 -5.74 -2.39
C GLU A 76 -14.46 -6.52 -3.24
N PHE A 77 -13.42 -7.06 -2.61
CA PHE A 77 -12.32 -7.78 -3.26
C PHE A 77 -12.20 -9.24 -2.79
N ASP A 78 -13.22 -9.80 -2.14
CA ASP A 78 -13.27 -11.21 -1.72
C ASP A 78 -13.82 -12.06 -2.88
N ILE A 79 -12.90 -12.50 -3.76
CA ILE A 79 -13.18 -13.34 -4.93
C ILE A 79 -12.72 -14.78 -4.73
#